data_AF-A0A131YGP1-F1
#
_entry.id   AF-A0A131YGP1-F1
#
_cell.length_a   1.000
_cell.length_b   1.000
_cell.length_c   1.000
_cell.angle_alpha   90.00
_cell.angle_beta   90.00
_cell.angle_gamma   90.00
#
_symmetry.space_group_name_H-M   'P 1'
#
loop_
_entity.id
_entity.type
_entity.pdbx_description
1 polymer ?
#
loop_
_entity_poly.entity_id
_entity_poly.type
_entity_poly.pdbx_seq_one_letter_code
_entity_poly.pdbx_strand_id
1 'polypeptide(L)'
;MDDTERNPSPPPEIREADETSSGDRIGESVFSRHWLFQCLLKAIRAAENENACGEGEQVLTEEEVVELDREVEEELCTVWDMAANSDVAHFLHEFKASEIFLQIISTSKSPRLVVSFKAYYLALL
;
A
#
# COMPACT_ATOMS: atom_id res chain seq x y z
N MET A 1 11.06 -43.98 -30.97
CA MET A 1 10.38 -42.72 -30.60
C MET A 1 10.83 -42.46 -29.19
N ASP A 2 11.61 -41.40 -29.01
CA ASP A 2 12.39 -41.14 -27.80
C ASP A 2 11.46 -40.50 -26.76
N ASP A 3 11.00 -41.29 -25.78
CA ASP A 3 10.15 -40.83 -24.66
C ASP A 3 10.97 -40.15 -23.54
N THR A 4 12.19 -39.68 -23.82
CA THR A 4 13.14 -39.19 -22.81
C THR A 4 13.24 -37.66 -22.71
N GLU A 5 12.43 -36.91 -23.46
CA GLU A 5 12.40 -35.43 -23.41
C GLU A 5 11.39 -34.85 -22.39
N ARG A 6 10.91 -35.64 -21.43
CA ARG A 6 10.10 -35.06 -20.35
C ARG A 6 10.99 -34.42 -19.30
N ASN A 7 10.82 -33.12 -19.10
CA ASN A 7 11.38 -32.38 -17.98
C ASN A 7 11.11 -33.16 -16.67
N PRO A 8 12.13 -33.49 -15.86
CA PRO A 8 11.91 -34.19 -14.60
C PRO A 8 10.93 -33.43 -13.70
N SER A 9 10.16 -34.18 -12.91
CA SER A 9 9.20 -33.61 -11.97
C SER A 9 9.91 -32.62 -11.02
N PRO A 10 9.34 -31.43 -10.77
CA PRO A 10 9.96 -30.44 -9.91
C PRO A 10 10.20 -30.98 -8.49
N PRO A 11 11.31 -30.61 -7.84
CA PRO A 11 11.64 -31.03 -6.48
C PRO A 11 10.50 -30.82 -5.47
N PRO A 12 10.29 -31.73 -4.51
CA PRO A 12 9.21 -31.63 -3.51
C PRO A 12 9.30 -30.36 -2.67
N GLU A 13 10.50 -29.85 -2.38
CA GLU A 13 10.70 -28.59 -1.65
C GLU A 13 10.10 -27.36 -2.38
N ILE A 14 10.05 -27.37 -3.71
CA ILE A 14 9.40 -26.29 -4.48
C ILE A 14 7.88 -26.35 -4.33
N ARG A 15 7.33 -27.55 -4.15
CA ARG A 15 5.88 -27.76 -3.95
C ARG A 15 5.43 -27.33 -2.56
N GLU A 16 6.27 -27.54 -1.54
CA GLU A 16 6.00 -27.12 -0.15
C GLU A 16 6.25 -25.61 0.06
N ALA A 17 7.19 -25.03 -0.69
CA ALA A 17 7.42 -23.58 -0.72
C ALA A 17 6.20 -22.80 -1.25
N ASP A 18 5.45 -23.37 -2.19
CA ASP A 18 4.24 -22.74 -2.76
C ASP A 18 3.12 -22.63 -1.71
N GLU A 19 2.95 -23.66 -0.87
CA GLU A 19 1.93 -23.64 0.19
C GLU A 19 2.29 -22.71 1.35
N THR A 20 3.58 -22.64 1.72
CA THR A 20 4.06 -21.72 2.77
C THR A 20 4.09 -20.27 2.30
N SER A 21 4.32 -20.01 1.01
CA SER A 21 4.24 -18.67 0.41
C SER A 21 2.79 -18.18 0.21
N SER A 22 1.81 -19.09 0.17
CA SER A 22 0.38 -18.71 0.14
C SER A 22 -0.07 -17.90 1.37
N GLY A 23 0.61 -18.08 2.51
CA GLY A 23 0.27 -17.45 3.79
C GLY A 23 0.42 -15.93 3.83
N ASP A 24 1.13 -15.32 2.89
CA ASP A 24 1.30 -13.86 2.79
C ASP A 24 0.57 -13.25 1.59
N ARG A 25 0.00 -14.05 0.69
CA ARG A 25 -0.66 -13.52 -0.51
C ARG A 25 -2.02 -12.90 -0.19
N ILE A 26 -2.36 -11.79 -0.84
CA ILE A 26 -3.69 -11.17 -0.78
C ILE A 26 -4.60 -11.90 -1.77
N GLY A 27 -5.48 -12.78 -1.28
CA GLY A 27 -6.34 -13.60 -2.15
C GLY A 27 -5.51 -14.44 -3.13
N GLU A 28 -5.92 -14.46 -4.40
CA GLU A 28 -5.18 -15.17 -5.45
C GLU A 28 -4.07 -14.31 -6.07
N SER A 29 -3.95 -13.05 -5.65
CA SER A 29 -2.96 -12.13 -6.18
C SER A 29 -1.52 -12.51 -5.79
N VAL A 30 -0.55 -11.93 -6.50
CA VAL A 30 0.88 -12.07 -6.20
C VAL A 30 1.37 -11.08 -5.14
N PHE A 31 0.46 -10.28 -4.56
CA PHE A 31 0.80 -9.20 -3.65
C PHE A 31 0.88 -9.66 -2.20
N SER A 32 1.82 -9.07 -1.45
CA SER A 32 2.08 -9.37 -0.03
C SER A 32 1.14 -8.59 0.89
N ARG A 33 0.50 -9.29 1.83
CA ARG A 33 -0.28 -8.73 2.94
C ARG A 33 0.62 -7.97 3.89
N HIS A 34 1.77 -8.56 4.26
CA HIS A 34 2.70 -7.93 5.20
C HIS A 34 3.25 -6.62 4.66
N TRP A 35 3.64 -6.56 3.39
CA TRP A 35 4.14 -5.33 2.78
C TRP A 35 3.06 -4.24 2.81
N LEU A 36 1.82 -4.57 2.44
CA LEU A 36 0.70 -3.63 2.47
C LEU A 36 0.46 -3.05 3.87
N PHE A 37 0.44 -3.90 4.91
CA PHE A 37 0.28 -3.43 6.29
C PHE A 37 1.47 -2.59 6.76
N GLN A 38 2.69 -2.93 6.36
CA GLN A 38 3.86 -2.11 6.67
C GLN A 38 3.73 -0.70 6.05
N CYS A 39 3.32 -0.61 4.79
CA CYS A 39 3.09 0.67 4.11
C CYS A 39 1.99 1.49 4.80
N LEU A 40 0.85 0.86 5.12
CA LEU A 40 -0.25 1.54 5.83
C LEU A 40 0.19 2.04 7.22
N LEU A 41 0.93 1.22 7.97
CA LEU A 41 1.42 1.61 9.29
C LEU A 41 2.46 2.73 9.23
N LYS A 42 3.37 2.70 8.25
CA LYS A 42 4.30 3.82 8.00
C LYS A 42 3.53 5.10 7.70
N ALA A 43 2.48 5.02 6.89
CA ALA A 43 1.68 6.17 6.53
C ALA A 43 0.89 6.76 7.70
N ILE A 44 0.34 5.92 8.58
CA ILE A 44 -0.29 6.38 9.84
C ILE A 44 0.74 7.07 10.73
N ARG A 45 1.92 6.45 10.93
CA ARG A 45 2.98 7.04 11.76
C ARG A 45 3.48 8.36 11.21
N ALA A 46 3.61 8.48 9.90
CA ALA A 46 4.00 9.74 9.26
C ALA A 46 2.95 10.83 9.58
N ALA A 47 1.65 10.50 9.44
CA ALA A 47 0.57 11.43 9.76
C ALA A 47 0.48 11.76 11.27
N GLU A 48 0.82 10.84 12.17
CA GLU A 48 0.80 11.05 13.63
C GLU A 48 2.02 11.80 14.16
N ASN A 49 3.22 11.49 13.66
CA ASN A 49 4.47 12.09 14.12
C ASN A 49 4.54 13.59 13.82
N GLU A 50 3.90 14.04 12.74
CA GLU A 50 3.77 15.46 12.42
C GLU A 50 2.88 16.21 13.41
N ASN A 51 1.92 15.53 14.04
CA ASN A 51 1.05 16.13 15.07
C ASN A 51 1.77 16.31 16.43
N ALA A 52 2.88 15.62 16.66
CA ALA A 52 3.64 15.67 17.92
C ALA A 52 4.77 16.73 17.94
N CYS A 53 5.17 17.24 16.78
CA CYS A 53 6.26 18.23 16.64
C CYS A 53 5.78 19.69 16.61
N GLY A 54 4.52 19.96 17.00
CA GLY A 54 3.89 21.29 16.96
C GLY A 54 4.08 22.17 18.20
N GLU A 55 4.96 21.82 19.14
CA GLU A 55 5.24 22.64 20.36
C GLU A 55 6.68 23.16 20.36
N GLY A 56 7.03 23.99 19.38
CA GLY A 56 8.37 24.57 19.28
C GLY A 56 8.41 25.78 18.36
N GLU A 57 7.99 26.92 18.91
CA GLU A 57 8.11 28.30 18.39
C GLU A 57 9.04 28.48 17.18
N GLN A 58 8.50 28.41 15.96
CA GLN A 58 9.09 29.00 14.77
C GLN A 58 8.01 29.68 13.91
N VAL A 59 8.39 30.86 13.45
CA VAL A 59 7.59 31.93 12.85
C VAL A 59 6.65 31.46 11.73
N LEU A 60 5.39 31.90 11.82
CA LEU A 60 4.36 31.79 10.80
C LEU A 60 4.85 32.33 9.45
N THR A 61 5.08 31.43 8.50
CA THR A 61 5.07 31.72 7.06
C THR A 61 3.98 30.87 6.42
N GLU A 62 3.15 31.47 5.57
CA GLU A 62 1.93 30.90 4.94
C GLU A 62 2.18 29.74 3.96
N GLU A 63 3.28 29.01 4.14
CA GLU A 63 3.85 28.08 3.17
C GLU A 63 4.57 26.93 3.87
N GLU A 64 4.07 26.45 5.02
CA GLU A 64 4.47 25.14 5.52
C GLU A 64 3.73 24.07 4.71
N VAL A 65 4.26 23.82 3.52
CA VAL A 65 3.85 22.73 2.63
C VAL A 65 4.21 21.44 3.35
N VAL A 66 3.23 20.83 4.00
CA VAL A 66 3.39 19.54 4.67
C VAL A 66 3.42 18.45 3.58
N GLU A 67 4.63 18.14 3.11
CA GLU A 67 4.90 17.01 2.23
C GLU A 67 5.10 15.76 3.09
N LEU A 68 4.26 14.73 2.88
CA LEU A 68 4.57 13.38 3.37
C LEU A 68 5.96 12.99 2.85
N ASP A 69 6.69 12.20 3.63
CA ASP A 69 7.95 11.61 3.14
C ASP A 69 7.72 10.99 1.76
N ARG A 70 8.53 11.40 0.79
CA ARG A 70 8.43 10.96 -0.60
C ARG A 70 8.39 9.44 -0.69
N GLU A 71 9.13 8.73 0.15
CA GLU A 71 9.13 7.26 0.17
C GLU A 71 7.75 6.71 0.54
N VAL A 72 7.08 7.32 1.52
CA VAL A 72 5.73 6.94 1.94
C VAL A 72 4.71 7.32 0.88
N GLU A 73 4.84 8.48 0.22
CA GLU A 73 3.97 8.87 -0.90
C GLU A 73 4.07 7.86 -2.07
N GLU A 74 5.27 7.45 -2.44
CA GLU A 74 5.52 6.47 -3.51
C GLU A 74 4.95 5.09 -3.16
N GLU A 75 5.11 4.65 -1.91
CA GLU A 75 4.50 3.41 -1.41
C GLU A 75 2.96 3.49 -1.47
N LEU A 76 2.36 4.61 -1.07
CA LEU A 76 0.91 4.81 -1.15
C LEU A 76 0.38 4.82 -2.59
N CYS A 77 1.11 5.41 -3.53
CA CYS A 77 0.79 5.33 -4.97
C CYS A 77 0.89 3.90 -5.50
N THR A 78 1.86 3.13 -4.99
CA THR A 78 2.00 1.71 -5.38
C THR A 78 0.84 0.88 -4.84
N VAL A 79 0.47 1.07 -3.57
CA VAL A 79 -0.71 0.42 -2.95
C VAL A 79 -1.98 0.74 -3.74
N TRP A 80 -2.10 1.98 -4.19
CA TRP A 80 -3.18 2.40 -5.06
C TRP A 80 -3.23 1.64 -6.39
N ASP A 81 -2.11 1.57 -7.11
CA ASP A 81 -2.04 0.87 -8.39
C ASP A 81 -2.38 -0.63 -8.22
N MET A 82 -1.97 -1.22 -7.10
CA MET A 82 -2.34 -2.59 -6.73
C MET A 82 -3.84 -2.74 -6.50
N ALA A 83 -4.52 -1.70 -6.04
CA ALA A 83 -5.95 -1.70 -5.78
C ALA A 83 -6.81 -1.71 -7.07
N ALA A 84 -6.19 -1.69 -8.25
CA ALA A 84 -6.85 -2.10 -9.50
C ALA A 84 -7.17 -3.60 -9.54
N ASN A 85 -6.48 -4.42 -8.74
CA ASN A 85 -6.81 -5.83 -8.56
C ASN A 85 -7.99 -5.98 -7.58
N SER A 86 -9.00 -6.77 -7.96
CA SER A 86 -10.23 -6.94 -7.16
C SER A 86 -9.98 -7.54 -5.78
N ASP A 87 -9.05 -8.47 -5.64
CA ASP A 87 -8.73 -9.11 -4.36
C ASP A 87 -8.06 -8.11 -3.42
N VAL A 88 -7.17 -7.27 -3.97
CA VAL A 88 -6.51 -6.19 -3.21
C VAL A 88 -7.51 -5.10 -2.83
N ALA A 89 -8.40 -4.72 -3.73
CA ALA A 89 -9.44 -3.74 -3.45
C ALA A 89 -10.39 -4.22 -2.33
N HIS A 90 -10.83 -5.49 -2.42
CA HIS A 90 -11.68 -6.09 -1.38
C HIS A 90 -10.95 -6.16 -0.04
N PHE A 91 -9.67 -6.55 -0.06
CA PHE A 91 -8.83 -6.57 1.13
C PHE A 91 -8.71 -5.17 1.74
N LEU A 92 -8.33 -4.15 0.96
CA LEU A 92 -8.23 -2.77 1.43
C LEU A 92 -9.55 -2.25 2.01
N HIS A 93 -10.69 -2.63 1.42
CA HIS A 93 -12.01 -2.28 1.94
C HIS A 93 -12.29 -2.96 3.29
N GLU A 94 -12.02 -4.25 3.41
CA GLU A 94 -12.20 -5.04 4.64
C GLU A 94 -11.38 -4.49 5.81
N PHE A 95 -10.15 -4.04 5.54
CA PHE A 95 -9.26 -3.44 6.54
C PHE A 95 -9.46 -1.93 6.75
N LYS A 96 -10.49 -1.34 6.16
CA LYS A 96 -10.78 0.12 6.25
C LYS A 96 -9.58 0.99 5.86
N ALA A 97 -8.76 0.52 4.92
CA ALA A 97 -7.62 1.29 4.42
C ALA A 97 -8.07 2.61 3.78
N SER A 98 -9.31 2.68 3.27
CA SER A 98 -9.95 3.91 2.81
C SER A 98 -10.02 5.01 3.87
N GLU A 99 -10.31 4.67 5.14
CA GLU A 99 -10.33 5.65 6.24
C GLU A 99 -8.92 6.20 6.50
N ILE A 100 -7.91 5.32 6.44
CA ILE A 100 -6.50 5.69 6.59
C ILE A 100 -6.08 6.64 5.46
N PHE A 101 -6.38 6.30 4.20
CA PHE A 101 -6.07 7.17 3.06
C PHE A 101 -6.77 8.52 3.17
N LEU A 102 -8.05 8.56 3.55
CA LEU A 102 -8.80 9.81 3.73
C LEU A 102 -8.20 10.67 4.83
N GLN A 103 -7.74 10.06 5.93
CA GLN A 103 -7.05 10.77 7.01
C GLN A 103 -5.75 11.39 6.50
N ILE A 104 -4.92 10.61 5.79
CA ILE A 104 -3.64 11.04 5.22
C ILE A 104 -3.85 12.18 4.20
N ILE A 105 -4.87 12.09 3.33
CA ILE A 105 -5.19 13.14 2.34
C ILE A 105 -5.74 14.40 3.01
N SER A 106 -6.46 14.25 4.12
CA SER A 106 -6.98 15.40 4.86
C SER A 106 -5.88 16.17 5.58
N THR A 107 -4.81 15.48 5.97
CA THR A 107 -3.62 16.10 6.61
C THR A 107 -2.57 16.54 5.60
N SER A 108 -2.44 15.89 4.43
CA SER A 108 -1.46 16.22 3.40
C SER A 108 -2.00 17.21 2.36
N LYS A 109 -1.19 18.19 1.95
CA LYS A 109 -1.49 19.06 0.78
C LYS A 109 -0.79 18.63 -0.51
N SER A 110 -0.25 17.40 -0.59
CA SER A 110 0.38 16.87 -1.81
C SER A 110 -0.64 16.79 -2.95
N PRO A 111 -0.52 17.61 -4.01
CA PRO A 111 -1.48 17.61 -5.11
C PRO A 111 -1.49 16.26 -5.85
N ARG A 112 -0.41 15.48 -5.79
CA ARG A 112 -0.33 14.13 -6.36
C ARG A 112 -1.25 13.16 -5.62
N LEU A 113 -1.13 13.09 -4.30
CA LEU A 113 -1.99 12.24 -3.47
C LEU A 113 -3.47 12.66 -3.58
N VAL A 114 -3.74 13.97 -3.54
CA VAL A 114 -5.10 14.49 -3.69
C VAL A 114 -5.69 14.11 -5.06
N VAL A 115 -4.94 14.22 -6.16
CA VAL A 115 -5.46 13.90 -7.50
C VAL A 115 -5.61 12.41 -7.71
N SER A 116 -4.60 11.61 -7.34
CA SER A 116 -4.63 10.15 -7.48
C SER A 116 -5.78 9.54 -6.67
N PHE A 117 -5.95 9.92 -5.40
CA PHE A 117 -6.98 9.33 -4.55
C PHE A 117 -8.40 9.86 -4.82
N LYS A 118 -8.55 11.12 -5.25
CA LYS A 118 -9.86 11.67 -5.64
C LYS A 118 -10.44 10.98 -6.87
N ALA A 119 -9.58 10.38 -7.71
CA ALA A 119 -10.01 9.49 -8.78
C ALA A 119 -10.59 8.14 -8.27
N TYR A 120 -10.11 7.58 -7.14
CA TYR A 120 -10.76 6.38 -6.52
C TYR A 120 -12.11 6.75 -6.02
N TYR A 121 -12.20 7.84 -5.26
CA TYR A 121 -13.42 8.13 -4.53
C TYR A 121 -14.58 8.30 -5.51
N LEU A 122 -14.27 8.82 -6.70
CA LEU A 122 -15.19 8.88 -7.84
C LEU A 122 -15.38 7.54 -8.58
N ALA A 123 -14.41 6.62 -8.55
CA ALA A 123 -14.53 5.29 -9.15
C ALA A 123 -15.22 4.26 -8.23
N LEU A 124 -15.28 4.53 -6.93
CA LEU A 124 -15.98 3.74 -5.90
C LEU A 124 -17.45 4.17 -5.69
N LEU A 125 -17.87 5.29 -6.29
CA LEU A 125 -19.27 5.76 -6.37
C LEU A 125 -19.91 5.33 -7.69
#